data_AF-I4BS26-F1
#
_entry.id   AF-I4BS26-F1
#
_cell.length_a   1.000
_cell.length_b   1.000
_cell.length_c   1.000
_cell.angle_alpha   90.00
_cell.angle_beta   90.00
_cell.angle_gamma   90.00
#
_symmetry.space_group_name_H-M   'P 1'
#
loop_
_entity.id
_entity.type
_entity.pdbx_description
1 polymer ?
#
loop_
_entity_poly.entity_id
_entity_poly.type
_entity_poly.pdbx_seq_one_letter_code
_entity_poly.pdbx_strand_id
1 'polypeptide(L)'
;MSEAELAKLSEAAEVCGIPTDVLKMMAADGLLPQTVRGRAGHVYFPRDAIPSWTECVDLLREQRDRHLRRAAAALRRLETELEAVRNDIAEAREYPQQTLGIDLMSFGHWPYDRMASTLRGQPLITGVLEQFTTERMAITRYHDAYLDALTSEGRQPRDNSL
;
A
#
# COMPACT_ATOMS: atom_id res chain seq x y z
N MET A 1 21.65 -23.24 -7.19
CA MET A 1 22.48 -22.35 -6.37
C MET A 1 22.90 -23.10 -5.13
N SER A 2 24.20 -23.13 -4.84
CA SER A 2 24.72 -23.70 -3.60
C SER A 2 24.39 -22.77 -2.43
N GLU A 3 24.32 -23.29 -1.20
CA GLU A 3 24.03 -22.47 0.00
C GLU A 3 25.09 -21.37 0.24
N ALA A 4 26.32 -21.56 -0.28
CA ALA A 4 27.40 -20.58 -0.23
C ALA A 4 27.15 -19.32 -1.08
N GLU A 5 26.30 -19.42 -2.12
CA GLU A 5 25.96 -18.33 -3.04
C GLU A 5 24.83 -17.43 -2.52
N LEU A 6 24.20 -17.81 -1.39
CA LEU A 6 23.08 -17.09 -0.80
C LEU A 6 23.53 -16.32 0.45
N ALA A 7 23.12 -15.05 0.52
CA ALA A 7 23.20 -14.21 1.71
C ALA A 7 21.90 -14.31 2.50
N LYS A 8 22.03 -14.40 3.83
CA LYS A 8 20.89 -14.23 4.75
C LYS A 8 20.41 -12.78 4.71
N LEU A 9 19.15 -12.56 5.10
CA LEU A 9 18.56 -11.21 5.19
C LEU A 9 19.40 -10.22 6.01
N SER A 10 20.00 -10.66 7.13
CA SER A 10 20.86 -9.80 7.96
C SER A 10 22.18 -9.44 7.27
N GLU A 11 22.78 -10.38 6.53
CA GLU A 11 23.99 -10.12 5.75
C GLU A 11 23.68 -9.15 4.60
N ALA A 12 22.55 -9.34 3.92
CA ALA A 12 22.10 -8.42 2.87
C ALA A 12 21.83 -7.01 3.43
N ALA A 13 21.24 -6.90 4.63
CA ALA A 13 21.00 -5.64 5.33
C ALA A 13 22.31 -4.88 5.62
N GLU A 14 23.34 -5.58 6.08
CA GLU A 14 24.67 -5.01 6.31
C GLU A 14 25.31 -4.52 5.01
N VAL A 15 25.23 -5.33 3.94
CA VAL A 15 25.81 -5.00 2.63
C VAL A 15 25.11 -3.81 1.98
N CYS A 16 23.79 -3.76 1.97
CA CYS A 16 23.03 -2.69 1.31
C CYS A 16 22.76 -1.47 2.19
N GLY A 17 23.07 -1.53 3.49
CA GLY A 17 22.83 -0.43 4.44
C GLY A 17 21.36 -0.13 4.73
N ILE A 18 20.46 -1.11 4.56
CA ILE A 18 19.02 -0.96 4.83
C ILE A 18 18.65 -1.80 6.06
N PRO A 19 17.83 -1.29 7.01
CA PRO A 19 17.39 -2.06 8.15
C PRO A 19 16.77 -3.41 7.75
N THR A 20 17.10 -4.46 8.51
CA THR A 20 16.67 -5.85 8.21
C THR A 20 15.15 -5.98 8.10
N ASP A 21 14.43 -5.30 8.97
CA ASP A 21 12.98 -5.18 9.04
C ASP A 21 12.38 -4.46 7.83
N VAL A 22 13.04 -3.42 7.33
CA VAL A 22 12.66 -2.75 6.06
C VAL A 22 12.89 -3.68 4.87
N LEU A 23 14.04 -4.33 4.77
CA LEU A 23 14.28 -5.34 3.71
C LEU A 23 13.28 -6.50 3.78
N LYS A 24 12.94 -6.96 4.99
CA LYS A 24 11.92 -8.00 5.20
C LYS A 24 10.57 -7.57 4.65
N MET A 25 10.16 -6.33 4.96
CA MET A 25 8.94 -5.73 4.42
C MET A 25 8.98 -5.71 2.89
N MET A 26 10.05 -5.20 2.29
CA MET A 26 10.19 -5.09 0.83
C MET A 26 10.12 -6.46 0.14
N ALA A 27 10.79 -7.47 0.70
CA ALA A 27 10.75 -8.84 0.18
C ALA A 27 9.37 -9.50 0.36
N ALA A 28 8.69 -9.26 1.47
CA ALA A 28 7.35 -9.79 1.72
C ALA A 28 6.32 -9.20 0.75
N ASP A 29 6.46 -7.91 0.44
CA ASP A 29 5.60 -7.16 -0.48
C ASP A 29 6.01 -7.34 -1.96
N GLY A 30 7.02 -8.16 -2.25
CA GLY A 30 7.43 -8.54 -3.61
C GLY A 30 8.21 -7.48 -4.39
N LEU A 31 8.80 -6.50 -3.70
CA LEU A 31 9.59 -5.43 -4.34
C LEU A 31 10.99 -5.86 -4.75
N LEU A 32 11.46 -6.99 -4.21
CA LEU A 32 12.79 -7.54 -4.42
C LEU A 32 12.65 -8.89 -5.14
N PRO A 33 12.44 -8.91 -6.47
CA PRO A 33 12.11 -10.12 -7.23
C PRO A 33 13.24 -11.15 -7.23
N GLN A 34 14.48 -10.74 -6.97
CA GLN A 34 15.64 -11.62 -6.86
C GLN A 34 15.67 -12.45 -5.55
N THR A 35 14.79 -12.15 -4.59
CA THR A 35 14.78 -12.87 -3.32
C THR A 35 14.37 -14.34 -3.49
N VAL A 36 15.05 -15.22 -2.76
CA VAL A 36 14.78 -16.65 -2.74
C VAL A 36 14.18 -17.02 -1.39
N ARG A 37 13.09 -17.79 -1.40
CA ARG A 37 12.49 -18.33 -0.17
C ARG A 37 13.01 -19.74 0.12
N GLY A 38 13.60 -19.92 1.29
CA GLY A 38 14.00 -21.23 1.80
C GLY A 38 12.81 -22.06 2.30
N ARG A 39 13.06 -23.32 2.66
CA ARG A 39 12.03 -24.29 3.10
C ARG A 39 11.16 -23.84 4.27
N ALA A 40 11.69 -23.01 5.18
CA ALA A 40 10.95 -22.48 6.33
C ALA A 40 10.43 -21.04 6.12
N GLY A 41 10.42 -20.54 4.88
CA GLY A 41 10.00 -19.17 4.58
C GLY A 41 11.03 -18.09 4.87
N HIS A 42 12.27 -18.47 5.25
CA HIS A 42 13.39 -17.53 5.35
C HIS A 42 13.70 -16.90 3.98
N VAL A 43 13.96 -15.60 4.00
CA VAL A 43 14.32 -14.80 2.82
C VAL A 43 15.84 -14.81 2.68
N TYR A 44 16.31 -15.13 1.47
CA TYR A 44 17.71 -15.11 1.07
C TYR A 44 17.89 -14.26 -0.19
N PHE A 45 19.11 -13.76 -0.39
CA PHE A 45 19.51 -13.01 -1.57
C PHE A 45 20.65 -13.75 -2.28
N PRO A 46 20.65 -13.86 -3.61
CA PRO A 46 21.89 -14.13 -4.35
C PRO A 46 22.92 -13.05 -3.99
N ARG A 47 24.14 -13.45 -3.62
CA ARG A 47 25.18 -12.51 -3.14
C ARG A 47 25.53 -11.42 -4.16
N ASP A 48 25.44 -11.75 -5.44
CA ASP A 48 25.69 -10.88 -6.59
C ASP A 48 24.48 -10.01 -6.98
N ALA A 49 23.32 -10.23 -6.37
CA ALA A 49 22.08 -9.51 -6.65
C ALA A 49 21.50 -8.79 -5.41
N ILE A 50 22.32 -8.58 -4.37
CA ILE A 50 21.93 -7.74 -3.24
C ILE A 50 21.74 -6.31 -3.77
N PRO A 51 20.56 -5.70 -3.58
CA PRO A 51 20.30 -4.35 -4.08
C PRO A 51 21.20 -3.34 -3.36
N SER A 52 21.53 -2.25 -4.04
CA SER A 52 22.18 -1.10 -3.41
C SER A 52 21.22 -0.34 -2.50
N TRP A 53 21.77 0.50 -1.63
CA TRP A 53 20.99 1.40 -0.79
C TRP A 53 20.06 2.29 -1.62
N THR A 54 20.59 2.91 -2.68
CA THR A 54 19.85 3.81 -3.57
C THR A 54 18.68 3.11 -4.25
N GLU A 55 18.89 1.89 -4.77
CA GLU A 55 17.81 1.09 -5.36
C GLU A 55 16.70 0.81 -4.34
N CYS A 56 17.05 0.51 -3.08
CA CYS A 56 16.06 0.26 -2.04
C CYS A 56 15.26 1.52 -1.69
N VAL A 57 15.94 2.65 -1.53
CA VAL A 57 15.31 3.94 -1.24
C VAL A 57 14.38 4.37 -2.37
N ASP A 58 14.80 4.19 -3.63
CA ASP A 58 13.99 4.51 -4.79
C ASP A 58 12.73 3.63 -4.85
N LEU A 59 12.85 2.31 -4.60
CA LEU A 59 11.70 1.40 -4.53
C LEU A 59 10.72 1.80 -3.42
N LEU A 60 11.21 2.16 -2.23
CA LEU A 60 10.37 2.61 -1.11
C LEU A 60 9.66 3.92 -1.45
N ARG A 61 10.37 4.88 -2.07
CA ARG A 61 9.80 6.16 -2.52
C ARG A 61 8.71 5.94 -3.56
N GLU A 62 8.95 5.10 -4.55
CA GLU A 62 8.00 4.76 -5.59
C GLU A 62 6.75 4.09 -5.03
N GLN A 63 6.90 3.17 -4.08
CA GLN A 63 5.76 2.52 -3.46
C GLN A 63 4.91 3.48 -2.62
N ARG A 64 5.57 4.31 -1.81
CA ARG A 64 4.90 5.37 -1.06
C ARG A 64 4.09 6.26 -2.02
N ASP A 65 4.70 6.69 -3.12
CA ASP A 65 4.02 7.56 -4.09
C ASP A 65 2.87 6.84 -4.81
N ARG A 66 3.02 5.55 -5.14
CA ARG A 66 1.95 4.73 -5.69
C ARG A 66 0.72 4.72 -4.78
N HIS A 67 0.92 4.50 -3.49
CA HIS A 67 -0.18 4.50 -2.51
C HIS A 67 -0.79 5.91 -2.34
N LEU A 68 0.01 6.98 -2.36
CA LEU A 68 -0.50 8.36 -2.36
C LEU A 68 -1.39 8.64 -3.58
N ARG A 69 -0.99 8.23 -4.78
CA ARG A 69 -1.80 8.38 -6.00
C ARG A 69 -3.11 7.60 -5.91
N ARG A 70 -3.09 6.39 -5.35
CA ARG A 70 -4.29 5.58 -5.14
C ARG A 70 -5.23 6.19 -4.10
N ALA A 71 -4.71 6.69 -2.98
CA ALA A 71 -5.50 7.42 -1.99
C ALA A 71 -6.16 8.67 -2.60
N ALA A 72 -5.42 9.43 -3.41
CA ALA A 72 -5.97 10.59 -4.11
C ALA A 72 -7.07 10.20 -5.11
N ALA A 73 -6.93 9.07 -5.79
CA ALA A 73 -7.98 8.55 -6.68
C ALA A 73 -9.22 8.10 -5.91
N ALA A 74 -9.05 7.43 -4.77
CA ALA A 74 -10.14 7.04 -3.89
C ALA A 74 -10.90 8.27 -3.35
N LEU A 75 -10.18 9.34 -2.99
CA LEU A 75 -10.80 10.58 -2.53
C LEU A 75 -11.65 11.24 -3.63
N ARG A 76 -11.14 11.34 -4.87
CA ARG A 76 -11.93 11.87 -6.01
C ARG A 76 -13.18 11.04 -6.29
N ARG A 77 -13.09 9.72 -6.12
CA ARG A 77 -14.25 8.84 -6.23
C ARG A 77 -15.27 9.16 -5.13
N LEU A 78 -14.82 9.29 -3.88
CA LEU A 78 -15.68 9.65 -2.76
C LEU A 78 -16.41 10.98 -3.00
N GLU A 79 -15.72 11.99 -3.54
CA GLU A 79 -16.33 13.27 -3.92
C GLU A 79 -17.46 13.08 -4.94
N THR A 80 -17.26 12.19 -5.93
CA THR A 80 -18.29 11.86 -6.94
C THR A 80 -19.50 11.17 -6.31
N GLU A 81 -19.29 10.23 -5.40
CA GLU A 81 -20.39 9.54 -4.72
C GLU A 81 -21.17 10.51 -3.80
N LEU A 82 -20.48 11.41 -3.10
CA LEU A 82 -21.11 12.44 -2.27
C LEU A 82 -21.90 13.46 -3.10
N GLU A 83 -21.46 13.75 -4.32
CA GLU A 83 -22.20 14.55 -5.29
C GLU A 83 -23.54 13.90 -5.66
N ALA A 84 -23.52 12.59 -5.96
CA ALA A 84 -24.72 11.84 -6.31
C ALA A 84 -25.75 11.87 -5.17
N VAL A 85 -25.31 11.63 -3.93
CA VAL A 85 -26.16 11.74 -2.73
C VAL A 85 -26.71 13.15 -2.56
N ARG A 86 -25.92 14.18 -2.84
CA ARG A 86 -26.37 15.57 -2.77
C ARG A 86 -27.47 15.86 -3.81
N ASN A 87 -27.34 15.30 -5.00
CA ASN A 87 -28.34 15.44 -6.06
C ASN A 87 -29.66 14.77 -5.65
N ASP A 88 -29.61 13.56 -5.10
CA ASP A 88 -30.80 12.87 -4.59
C ASP A 88 -31.52 13.66 -3.48
N ILE A 89 -30.76 14.32 -2.59
CA ILE A 89 -31.33 15.20 -1.56
C ILE A 89 -32.01 16.42 -2.19
N ALA A 90 -31.39 17.03 -3.21
CA ALA A 90 -31.97 18.17 -3.90
C ALA A 90 -33.27 17.78 -4.63
N GLU A 91 -33.25 16.65 -5.32
CA GLU A 91 -34.42 16.11 -6.04
C GLU A 91 -35.56 15.77 -5.07
N ALA A 92 -35.28 15.13 -3.94
CA ALA A 92 -36.28 14.82 -2.92
C ALA A 92 -36.94 16.09 -2.34
N ARG A 93 -36.23 17.22 -2.31
CA ARG A 93 -36.78 18.52 -1.87
C ARG A 93 -37.62 19.18 -2.96
N GLU A 94 -37.23 19.05 -4.22
CA GLU A 94 -37.95 19.61 -5.35
C GLU A 94 -39.24 18.83 -5.66
N TYR A 95 -39.20 17.51 -5.48
CA TYR A 95 -40.30 16.59 -5.81
C TYR A 95 -40.67 15.69 -4.62
N PRO A 96 -41.26 16.23 -3.53
CA PRO A 96 -41.47 15.51 -2.27
C PRO A 96 -42.41 14.29 -2.37
N GLN A 97 -43.19 14.19 -3.45
CA GLN A 97 -44.09 13.06 -3.72
C GLN A 97 -43.42 11.89 -4.47
N GLN A 98 -42.19 12.06 -4.96
CA GLN A 98 -41.47 11.02 -5.68
C GLN A 98 -40.69 10.09 -4.73
N THR A 99 -40.26 8.93 -5.24
CA THR A 99 -39.41 8.01 -4.47
C THR A 99 -38.04 8.64 -4.22
N LEU A 100 -37.47 8.40 -3.03
CA LEU A 100 -36.12 8.84 -2.71
C LEU A 100 -35.09 8.15 -3.62
N GLY A 101 -34.08 8.92 -4.04
CA GLY A 101 -33.02 8.44 -4.93
C GLY A 101 -32.16 7.34 -4.34
N ILE A 102 -31.57 6.53 -5.22
CA ILE A 102 -30.87 5.29 -4.86
C ILE A 102 -29.56 5.57 -4.13
N ASP A 103 -28.85 6.64 -4.49
CA ASP A 103 -27.55 6.98 -3.90
C ASP A 103 -27.73 7.44 -2.46
N LEU A 104 -28.76 8.24 -2.18
CA LEU A 104 -29.17 8.59 -0.82
C LEU A 104 -29.60 7.36 -0.02
N MET A 105 -30.43 6.49 -0.61
CA MET A 105 -30.94 5.30 0.07
C MET A 105 -29.87 4.23 0.32
N SER A 106 -28.82 4.18 -0.49
CA SER A 106 -27.72 3.22 -0.37
C SER A 106 -26.55 3.74 0.48
N PHE A 107 -26.57 5.02 0.86
CA PHE A 107 -25.52 5.64 1.68
C PHE A 107 -25.25 4.84 2.97
N GLY A 108 -23.98 4.48 3.20
CA GLY A 108 -23.54 3.77 4.41
C GLY A 108 -23.96 2.30 4.53
N HIS A 109 -24.63 1.71 3.53
CA HIS A 109 -24.99 0.29 3.56
C HIS A 109 -23.77 -0.61 3.31
N TRP A 110 -23.72 -1.73 4.03
CA TRP A 110 -22.65 -2.73 3.88
C TRP A 110 -23.07 -3.84 2.90
N PRO A 111 -22.14 -4.36 2.07
CA PRO A 111 -22.43 -5.46 1.13
C PRO A 111 -23.00 -6.73 1.78
N TYR A 112 -22.83 -6.91 3.09
CA TYR A 112 -23.32 -8.08 3.83
C TYR A 112 -24.79 -7.98 4.29
N ASP A 113 -25.45 -6.83 4.13
CA ASP A 113 -26.89 -6.70 4.27
C ASP A 113 -27.60 -7.31 3.05
N ARG A 114 -27.75 -8.65 3.08
CA ARG A 114 -28.25 -9.47 1.96
C ARG A 114 -29.68 -9.16 1.48
N MET A 115 -30.40 -8.22 2.10
CA MET A 115 -31.74 -7.81 1.62
C MET A 115 -31.72 -6.69 0.58
N ALA A 116 -30.57 -6.05 0.31
CA ALA A 116 -30.48 -4.92 -0.64
C ALA A 116 -29.79 -5.25 -1.98
N SER A 117 -29.52 -6.52 -2.29
CA SER A 117 -28.79 -6.92 -3.51
C SER A 117 -29.72 -7.15 -4.71
N THR A 118 -30.42 -6.12 -5.17
CA THR A 118 -30.75 -5.97 -6.61
C THR A 118 -29.86 -4.95 -7.31
N LEU A 119 -29.08 -4.17 -6.55
CA LEU A 119 -28.11 -3.19 -7.07
C LEU A 119 -26.74 -3.85 -7.29
N ARG A 120 -26.67 -4.82 -8.20
CA ARG A 120 -25.38 -5.32 -8.71
C ARG A 120 -24.78 -4.26 -9.63
N GLY A 121 -23.71 -3.60 -9.21
CA GLY A 121 -22.85 -2.85 -10.12
C GLY A 121 -22.15 -1.62 -9.58
N GLN A 122 -22.46 -1.13 -8.38
CA GLN A 122 -21.91 0.14 -7.91
C GLN A 122 -21.07 0.05 -6.62
N PRO A 123 -19.95 0.78 -6.57
CA PRO A 123 -19.12 0.89 -5.38
C PRO A 123 -19.82 1.76 -4.34
N LEU A 124 -20.48 1.12 -3.38
CA LEU A 124 -21.00 1.82 -2.20
C LEU A 124 -19.88 2.68 -1.59
N ILE A 125 -20.20 3.90 -1.14
CA ILE A 125 -19.28 4.81 -0.43
C ILE A 125 -18.41 4.08 0.59
N THR A 126 -19.01 3.09 1.28
CA THR A 126 -18.33 2.15 2.17
C THR A 126 -17.08 1.50 1.55
N GLY A 127 -17.18 0.95 0.34
CA GLY A 127 -16.04 0.34 -0.35
C GLY A 127 -14.95 1.34 -0.75
N VAL A 128 -15.33 2.59 -1.02
CA VAL A 128 -14.35 3.67 -1.27
C VAL A 128 -13.60 4.03 0.02
N LEU A 129 -14.31 4.08 1.16
CA LEU A 129 -13.72 4.33 2.48
C LEU A 129 -12.82 3.18 2.94
N GLU A 130 -13.19 1.93 2.68
CA GLU A 130 -12.34 0.77 2.92
C GLU A 130 -11.05 0.86 2.12
N GLN A 131 -11.15 1.12 0.81
CA GLN A 131 -9.99 1.31 -0.05
C GLN A 131 -9.09 2.44 0.50
N PHE A 132 -9.66 3.59 0.84
CA PHE A 132 -8.90 4.71 1.39
C PHE A 132 -8.19 4.33 2.71
N THR A 133 -8.84 3.54 3.56
CA THR A 133 -8.26 3.04 4.81
C THR A 133 -7.06 2.13 4.55
N THR A 134 -7.18 1.19 3.60
CA THR A 134 -6.07 0.34 3.17
C THR A 134 -4.90 1.16 2.64
N GLU A 135 -5.17 2.14 1.76
CA GLU A 135 -4.11 2.99 1.20
C GLU A 135 -3.44 3.84 2.28
N ARG A 136 -4.20 4.39 3.25
CA ARG A 136 -3.64 5.14 4.38
C ARG A 136 -2.65 4.30 5.20
N MET A 137 -3.04 3.06 5.54
CA MET A 137 -2.16 2.16 6.30
C MET A 137 -0.87 1.85 5.53
N ALA A 138 -0.98 1.61 4.22
CA ALA A 138 0.18 1.38 3.36
C ALA A 138 1.08 2.62 3.26
N ILE A 139 0.50 3.82 3.10
CA ILE A 139 1.25 5.09 3.08
C ILE A 139 2.09 5.24 4.35
N THR A 140 1.49 5.07 5.53
CA THR A 140 2.22 5.18 6.80
C THR A 140 3.36 4.17 6.85
N ARG A 141 3.07 2.89 6.58
CA ARG A 141 4.07 1.81 6.61
C ARG A 141 5.26 2.10 5.68
N TYR A 142 5.01 2.52 4.45
CA TYR A 142 6.07 2.84 3.48
C TYR A 142 6.76 4.17 3.75
N HIS A 143 6.08 5.12 4.37
CA HIS A 143 6.70 6.38 4.78
C HIS A 143 7.70 6.18 5.91
N ASP A 144 7.32 5.41 6.94
CA ASP A 144 8.20 5.08 8.06
C ASP A 144 9.42 4.30 7.56
N ALA A 145 9.21 3.27 6.74
CA ALA A 145 10.31 2.50 6.15
C ALA A 145 11.25 3.34 5.27
N TYR A 146 10.71 4.31 4.53
CA TYR A 146 11.51 5.24 3.74
C TYR A 146 12.38 6.16 4.61
N LEU A 147 11.83 6.71 5.70
CA LEU A 147 12.59 7.53 6.64
C LEU A 147 13.67 6.72 7.37
N ASP A 148 13.36 5.48 7.76
CA ASP A 148 14.32 4.56 8.37
C ASP A 148 15.47 4.22 7.41
N ALA A 149 15.17 3.99 6.13
CA ALA A 149 16.20 3.77 5.10
C ALA A 149 17.10 5.01 4.92
N LEU A 150 16.52 6.22 4.88
CA LEU A 150 17.27 7.47 4.77
C LEU A 150 18.20 7.71 5.95
N THR A 151 17.74 7.45 7.16
CA THR A 151 18.56 7.64 8.37
C THR A 151 19.68 6.60 8.54
N SER A 152 19.57 5.47 7.83
CA SER A 152 20.52 4.36 7.92
C SER A 152 21.78 4.53 7.05
N GLU A 153 21.76 5.38 6.03
CA GLU A 153 22.93 5.69 5.19
C GLU A 153 24.13 6.17 6.04
N GLY A 154 23.86 6.97 7.07
CA GLY A 154 24.88 7.49 8.00
C GLY A 154 25.46 6.47 8.99
N ARG A 155 24.99 5.22 8.98
CA ARG A 155 25.47 4.15 9.88
C ARG A 155 26.44 3.17 9.21
N GLN A 156 26.76 3.34 7.93
CA GLN A 156 27.81 2.52 7.31
C GLN A 156 29.12 2.73 8.07
N PRO A 157 29.83 1.64 8.47
CA PRO A 157 31.21 1.77 8.89
C PRO A 157 31.95 2.39 7.71
N ARG A 158 32.51 3.60 7.90
CA ARG A 158 33.46 4.14 6.93
C ARG A 158 34.51 3.07 6.72
N ASP A 159 34.70 2.72 5.46
CA ASP A 159 35.73 1.81 5.02
C ASP A 159 37.05 2.23 5.68
N ASN A 160 37.50 1.44 6.65
CA ASN A 160 38.74 1.71 7.38
C ASN A 160 39.90 1.18 6.52
N SER A 161 40.03 1.75 5.33
CA SER A 161 41.17 1.55 4.45
C SER A 161 42.27 2.52 4.90
N LEU A 162 43.11 2.05 5.85
CA LEU A 162 44.46 2.55 6.11
C LEU A 162 45.46 1.47 5.70
#